data_AF-A0A820DVN5-F1
#
_entry.id   AF-A0A820DVN5-F1
#
_cell.length_a   1.000
_cell.length_b   1.000
_cell.length_c   1.000
_cell.angle_alpha   90.00
_cell.angle_beta   90.00
_cell.angle_gamma   90.00
#
_symmetry.space_group_name_H-M   'P 1'
#
loop_
_entity.id
_entity.type
_entity.pdbx_description
1 polymer ?
#
loop_
_entity_poly.entity_id
_entity_poly.type
_entity_poly.pdbx_seq_one_letter_code
_entity_poly.pdbx_strand_id
1 'polypeptide(L)'
;MGDAIKSIQTKTHPSHSFPPLYGSSDEPSHYINLLDMTKRVLSAPGIDQNNLALINFDSITDGTGLRSRIWSDMCNSDKPVSFVKCIKKPHGVHIFRIIRIYERNRHYPFWISPRGNGIDCHRTWEALYLDIIPIVWNSTLNSLYKNLPIVIINNHTDLTESFLRDQLQEIAMKKKAQSNSSSSSDGYQYERLRNAFWRRMILSKSRYATKILDLTHQRRCWRAKSSWLEWARYVPFLKYT
;
A
#
# COMPACT_ATOMS: atom_id res chain seq x y z
N MET A 1 -22.88 21.30 15.64
CA MET A 1 -22.33 20.45 14.54
C MET A 1 -22.62 18.97 14.72
N GLY A 2 -22.69 18.42 15.95
CA GLY A 2 -23.09 17.02 16.18
C GLY A 2 -24.56 16.70 15.86
N ASP A 3 -25.46 17.69 15.95
CA ASP A 3 -26.90 17.45 15.76
C ASP A 3 -27.37 17.50 14.30
N ALA A 4 -26.59 18.12 13.41
CA ALA A 4 -26.86 18.13 11.97
C ALA A 4 -26.57 16.77 11.30
N ILE A 5 -25.70 15.96 11.90
CA ILE A 5 -25.38 14.60 11.42
C ILE A 5 -26.48 13.61 11.86
N LYS A 6 -27.08 13.82 13.04
CA LYS A 6 -28.17 12.98 13.55
C LYS A 6 -29.48 13.13 12.77
N SER A 7 -29.82 14.33 12.28
CA SER A 7 -31.09 14.55 11.58
C SER A 7 -31.13 13.96 10.15
N ILE A 8 -29.96 13.71 9.55
CA ILE A 8 -29.84 13.04 8.25
C ILE A 8 -29.96 11.51 8.43
N GLN A 9 -29.53 10.97 9.57
CA GLN A 9 -29.54 9.52 9.85
C GLN A 9 -30.90 8.98 10.31
N THR A 10 -31.83 9.81 10.77
CA THR A 10 -33.14 9.35 11.30
C THR A 10 -34.24 9.18 10.25
N LYS A 11 -34.00 9.51 8.98
CA LYS A 11 -35.03 9.41 7.91
C LYS A 11 -34.97 8.14 7.05
N THR A 12 -34.13 7.16 7.36
CA THR A 12 -34.08 5.89 6.62
C THR A 12 -34.22 4.69 7.56
N HIS A 13 -35.00 3.71 7.12
CA HIS A 13 -35.68 2.67 7.91
C HIS A 13 -34.82 1.80 8.85
N PRO A 14 -35.46 1.21 9.89
CA PRO A 14 -34.82 0.36 10.89
C PRO A 14 -34.62 -1.06 10.36
N SER A 15 -33.43 -1.32 9.81
CA SER A 15 -32.80 -2.62 9.94
C SER A 15 -31.33 -2.35 10.23
N HIS A 16 -30.86 -2.79 11.40
CA HIS A 16 -29.48 -2.63 11.81
C HIS A 16 -28.57 -3.54 10.95
N SER A 17 -28.33 -3.14 9.72
CA SER A 17 -27.12 -3.49 9.00
C SER A 17 -26.34 -2.20 8.82
N PHE A 18 -25.17 -2.12 9.46
CA PHE A 18 -24.17 -1.14 9.04
C PHE A 18 -24.00 -1.26 7.51
N PRO A 19 -23.87 -0.15 6.76
CA PRO A 19 -23.55 -0.25 5.35
C PRO A 19 -22.34 -1.20 5.22
N PRO A 20 -22.37 -2.16 4.28
CA PRO A 20 -21.30 -3.14 4.18
C PRO A 20 -19.97 -2.39 4.10
N LEU A 21 -18.99 -2.86 4.88
CA LEU A 21 -17.59 -2.39 4.85
C LEU A 21 -16.96 -2.45 3.44
N TYR A 22 -17.70 -2.99 2.47
CA TYR A 22 -17.37 -3.18 1.08
C TYR A 22 -18.51 -2.66 0.22
N GLY A 23 -18.26 -1.56 -0.48
CA GLY A 23 -19.05 -1.11 -1.62
C GLY A 23 -18.13 -0.85 -2.81
N SER A 24 -18.67 -0.89 -4.03
CA SER A 24 -18.00 -0.48 -5.27
C SER A 24 -17.44 0.95 -5.23
N SER A 25 -17.84 1.73 -4.23
CA SER A 25 -17.32 3.06 -3.90
C SER A 25 -15.92 3.05 -3.28
N ASP A 26 -15.51 1.97 -2.61
CA ASP A 26 -14.18 1.88 -1.98
C ASP A 26 -13.10 1.44 -2.98
N GLU A 27 -13.47 0.70 -4.04
CA GLU A 27 -12.58 0.25 -5.11
C GLU A 27 -13.37 0.05 -6.42
N PRO A 28 -13.26 0.95 -7.41
CA PRO A 28 -13.88 0.72 -8.71
C PRO A 28 -13.29 -0.55 -9.35
N SER A 29 -14.15 -1.39 -9.92
CA SER A 29 -13.82 -2.66 -10.59
C SER A 29 -12.81 -2.57 -11.74
N HIS A 30 -12.39 -1.35 -12.11
CA HIS A 30 -11.49 -1.05 -13.22
C HIS A 30 -10.15 -0.45 -12.76
N TYR A 31 -9.82 -0.47 -11.47
CA TYR A 31 -8.61 0.16 -10.92
C TYR A 31 -7.31 -0.60 -11.20
N ILE A 32 -7.12 -1.06 -12.45
CA ILE A 32 -5.94 -1.77 -12.99
C ILE A 32 -6.09 -3.29 -12.96
N ASN A 33 -6.11 -3.89 -14.16
CA ASN A 33 -6.07 -5.33 -14.35
C ASN A 33 -4.60 -5.82 -14.32
N LEU A 34 -4.25 -6.73 -13.40
CA LEU A 34 -2.91 -7.28 -13.25
C LEU A 34 -2.33 -7.86 -14.55
N LEU A 35 -3.19 -8.41 -15.41
CA LEU A 35 -2.83 -9.03 -16.69
C LEU A 35 -2.48 -8.01 -17.78
N ASP A 36 -2.99 -6.78 -17.70
CA ASP A 36 -2.71 -5.71 -18.67
C ASP A 36 -1.28 -5.16 -18.57
N MET A 37 -0.58 -5.51 -17.48
CA MET A 37 0.69 -4.91 -17.12
C MET A 37 1.86 -5.88 -17.33
N THR A 38 1.68 -7.18 -17.08
CA THR A 38 2.66 -8.23 -17.45
C THR A 38 2.84 -8.32 -18.97
N LYS A 39 1.79 -8.06 -19.75
CA LYS A 39 1.86 -7.98 -21.22
C LYS A 39 2.76 -6.84 -21.70
N ARG A 40 2.80 -5.69 -21.01
CA ARG A 40 3.63 -4.55 -21.47
C ARG A 40 5.12 -4.84 -21.38
N VAL A 41 5.55 -5.44 -20.28
CA VAL A 41 6.96 -5.80 -20.06
C VAL A 41 7.45 -6.84 -21.07
N LEU A 42 6.58 -7.78 -21.48
CA LEU A 42 6.97 -8.93 -22.31
C LEU A 42 6.62 -8.80 -23.80
N SER A 43 5.72 -7.89 -24.19
CA SER A 43 5.16 -7.87 -25.56
C SER A 43 4.97 -6.49 -26.19
N ALA A 44 5.46 -5.39 -25.61
CA ALA A 44 5.41 -4.08 -26.27
C ALA A 44 6.52 -3.95 -27.33
N PRO A 45 6.22 -4.02 -28.64
CA PRO A 45 7.17 -3.71 -29.69
C PRO A 45 7.30 -2.19 -29.69
N GLY A 46 8.37 -1.65 -29.11
CA GLY A 46 8.59 -0.20 -29.01
C GLY A 46 8.92 0.34 -27.63
N ILE A 47 9.12 -0.50 -26.60
CA ILE A 47 9.99 -0.05 -25.50
C ILE A 47 11.37 0.11 -26.14
N ASP A 48 11.80 1.36 -26.30
CA ASP A 48 13.16 1.69 -26.71
C ASP A 48 14.10 0.92 -25.77
N GLN A 49 14.71 -0.14 -26.29
CA GLN A 49 15.49 -1.09 -25.50
C GLN A 49 16.69 -0.43 -24.82
N ASN A 50 16.98 0.81 -25.22
CA ASN A 50 18.01 1.65 -24.65
C ASN A 50 17.55 2.42 -23.41
N ASN A 51 16.29 2.38 -22.96
CA ASN A 51 15.79 3.22 -21.86
C ASN A 51 15.04 2.40 -20.79
N LEU A 52 15.79 1.74 -19.89
CA LEU A 52 15.24 0.86 -18.85
C LEU A 52 14.79 1.60 -17.59
N ALA A 53 15.53 2.62 -17.17
CA ALA A 53 15.31 3.31 -15.91
C ALA A 53 15.02 4.80 -16.09
N LEU A 54 14.07 5.32 -15.32
CA LEU A 54 13.72 6.72 -15.32
C LEU A 54 14.23 7.44 -14.06
N ILE A 55 14.91 8.57 -14.26
CA ILE A 55 15.14 9.59 -13.25
C ILE A 55 14.20 10.77 -13.53
N ASN A 56 13.27 11.02 -12.61
CA ASN A 56 12.35 12.16 -12.68
C ASN A 56 12.13 12.73 -11.28
N PHE A 57 13.18 13.36 -10.76
CA PHE A 57 13.18 13.94 -9.44
C PHE A 57 14.04 15.17 -9.34
N ASP A 58 13.77 15.96 -8.30
CA ASP A 58 14.57 17.13 -7.98
C ASP A 58 15.81 16.69 -7.19
N SER A 59 16.99 17.05 -7.70
CA SER A 59 18.28 16.62 -7.18
C SER A 59 18.64 17.20 -5.81
N ILE A 60 17.97 18.27 -5.37
CA ILE A 60 18.27 18.95 -4.08
C ILE A 60 17.29 18.59 -2.96
N THR A 61 16.28 17.78 -3.23
CA THR A 61 15.14 17.52 -2.31
C THR A 61 15.31 16.27 -1.44
N ASP A 62 16.49 16.11 -0.84
CA ASP A 62 16.77 15.02 0.11
C ASP A 62 17.58 15.42 1.36
N GLY A 63 18.07 16.65 1.44
CA GLY A 63 18.88 17.15 2.56
C GLY A 63 20.23 16.45 2.79
N THR A 64 20.64 15.51 1.93
CA THR A 64 21.81 14.63 2.18
C THR A 64 22.73 14.45 0.97
N GLY A 65 22.32 14.98 -0.18
CA GLY A 65 23.10 14.95 -1.41
C GLY A 65 23.14 13.58 -2.09
N LEU A 66 22.33 12.60 -1.68
CA LEU A 66 22.21 11.34 -2.41
C LEU A 66 21.64 11.61 -3.81
N ARG A 67 20.56 12.40 -3.89
CA ARG A 67 19.91 12.77 -5.16
C ARG A 67 20.82 13.58 -6.07
N SER A 68 21.64 14.48 -5.53
CA SER A 68 22.60 15.25 -6.33
C SER A 68 23.73 14.38 -6.86
N ARG A 69 24.25 13.43 -6.05
CA ARG A 69 25.23 12.44 -6.52
C ARG A 69 24.67 11.55 -7.64
N ILE A 70 23.48 10.97 -7.45
CA ILE A 70 22.82 10.16 -8.50
C ILE A 70 22.66 10.97 -9.78
N TRP A 71 22.21 12.23 -9.67
CA TRP A 71 22.04 13.09 -10.84
C TRP A 71 23.38 13.38 -11.53
N SER A 72 24.43 13.68 -10.76
CA SER A 72 25.77 13.91 -11.29
C SER A 72 26.34 12.67 -12.01
N ASP A 73 26.10 11.49 -11.47
CA ASP A 73 26.72 10.26 -11.98
C ASP A 73 25.94 9.66 -13.15
N MET A 74 24.60 9.77 -13.14
CA MET A 74 23.74 9.09 -14.10
C MET A 74 23.12 10.03 -15.15
N CYS A 75 23.07 11.33 -14.88
CA CYS A 75 22.45 12.33 -15.76
C CYS A 75 23.46 13.34 -16.33
N ASN A 76 24.76 13.03 -16.28
CA ASN A 76 25.79 13.88 -16.89
C ASN A 76 25.65 13.86 -18.41
N SER A 77 25.55 15.04 -19.03
CA SER A 77 25.48 15.19 -20.49
C SER A 77 26.74 14.71 -21.21
N ASP A 78 27.91 14.79 -20.56
CA ASP A 78 29.20 14.42 -21.16
C ASP A 78 29.42 12.91 -21.18
N LYS A 79 28.75 12.19 -20.27
CA LYS A 79 28.82 10.73 -20.16
C LYS A 79 27.43 10.16 -19.80
N PRO A 80 26.49 10.16 -20.77
CA PRO A 80 25.15 9.68 -20.51
C PRO A 80 25.17 8.17 -20.24
N VAL A 81 24.45 7.75 -19.20
CA VAL A 81 24.21 6.33 -18.96
C VAL A 81 23.11 5.87 -19.91
N SER A 82 23.46 5.01 -20.88
CA SER A 82 22.58 4.64 -21.99
C SER A 82 21.20 4.20 -21.53
N PHE A 83 21.13 3.26 -20.57
CA PHE A 83 19.90 2.66 -20.06
C PHE A 83 19.06 3.56 -19.14
N VAL A 84 19.48 4.81 -18.90
CA VAL A 84 18.83 5.73 -17.97
C VAL A 84 18.34 6.97 -18.69
N LYS A 85 17.03 7.21 -18.61
CA LYS A 85 16.45 8.48 -19.03
C LYS A 85 16.39 9.46 -17.88
N CYS A 86 17.04 10.59 -18.02
CA CYS A 86 16.94 11.70 -17.07
C CYS A 86 15.96 12.77 -17.55
N ILE A 87 15.02 13.12 -16.68
CA ILE A 87 14.04 14.17 -16.92
C ILE A 87 14.06 15.15 -15.76
N LYS A 88 14.41 16.40 -16.06
CA LYS A 88 14.40 17.48 -15.07
C LYS A 88 12.96 17.76 -14.64
N LYS A 89 12.72 17.68 -13.33
CA LYS A 89 11.44 18.02 -12.74
C LYS A 89 11.34 19.55 -12.62
N PRO A 90 10.33 20.21 -13.19
CA PRO A 90 10.10 21.63 -12.94
C PRO A 90 9.71 21.86 -11.47
N HIS A 91 10.15 22.96 -10.88
CA HIS A 91 9.69 23.37 -9.54
C HIS A 91 8.19 23.64 -9.57
N GLY A 92 7.46 23.09 -8.60
CA GLY A 92 6.00 23.15 -8.56
C GLY A 92 5.36 22.27 -9.64
N VAL A 93 4.77 21.13 -9.23
CA VAL A 93 3.93 20.34 -10.14
C VAL A 93 2.48 20.73 -9.93
N HIS A 94 1.91 21.46 -10.90
CA HIS A 94 0.47 21.65 -10.93
C HIS A 94 -0.23 20.31 -11.16
N ILE A 95 -1.35 20.08 -10.47
CA ILE A 95 -2.14 18.84 -10.56
C ILE A 95 -2.47 18.45 -12.01
N PHE A 96 -2.77 19.42 -12.88
CA PHE A 96 -3.08 19.17 -14.30
C PHE A 96 -1.91 18.60 -15.11
N ARG A 97 -0.66 18.78 -14.65
CA ARG A 97 0.53 18.19 -15.28
C ARG A 97 0.75 16.74 -14.87
N ILE A 98 0.13 16.27 -13.78
CA ILE A 98 0.39 14.96 -13.21
C ILE A 98 0.02 13.83 -14.18
N ILE A 99 -1.09 13.98 -14.90
CA ILE A 99 -1.56 13.00 -15.89
C ILE A 99 -0.50 12.81 -16.97
N ARG A 100 0.01 13.90 -17.56
CA ARG A 100 1.06 13.83 -18.59
C ARG A 100 2.37 13.24 -18.05
N ILE A 101 2.70 13.54 -16.79
CA ILE A 101 3.90 12.97 -16.15
C ILE A 101 3.75 11.47 -15.99
N TYR A 102 2.62 10.99 -15.46
CA TYR A 102 2.38 9.56 -15.26
C TYR A 102 2.25 8.81 -16.59
N GLU A 103 1.54 9.37 -17.57
CA GLU A 103 1.44 8.80 -18.92
C GLU A 103 2.80 8.69 -19.60
N ARG A 104 3.70 9.64 -19.40
CA ARG A 104 5.08 9.51 -19.89
C ARG A 104 5.86 8.47 -19.09
N ASN A 105 5.80 8.51 -17.76
CA ASN A 105 6.65 7.69 -16.89
C ASN A 105 6.32 6.19 -16.97
N ARG A 106 5.06 5.82 -17.22
CA ARG A 106 4.63 4.40 -17.37
C ARG A 106 5.22 3.67 -18.58
N HIS A 107 5.97 4.36 -19.44
CA HIS A 107 6.71 3.75 -20.54
C HIS A 107 8.05 3.14 -20.10
N TYR A 108 8.51 3.45 -18.88
CA TYR A 108 9.78 2.95 -18.36
C TYR A 108 9.53 1.79 -17.40
N PRO A 109 10.27 0.67 -17.51
CA PRO A 109 10.15 -0.45 -16.58
C PRO A 109 10.54 -0.11 -15.14
N PHE A 110 11.57 0.73 -14.96
CA PHE A 110 12.09 1.10 -13.66
C PHE A 110 11.98 2.60 -13.37
N TRP A 111 11.72 2.95 -12.10
CA TRP A 111 11.74 4.33 -11.62
C TRP A 111 12.69 4.48 -10.44
N ILE A 112 13.74 5.28 -10.59
CA ILE A 112 14.70 5.53 -9.52
C ILE A 112 14.06 6.40 -8.43
N SER A 113 13.94 5.82 -7.24
CA SER A 113 13.20 6.39 -6.10
C SER A 113 14.07 6.44 -4.83
N PRO A 114 15.15 7.26 -4.82
CA PRO A 114 15.87 7.54 -3.60
C PRO A 114 14.97 8.27 -2.63
N ARG A 115 15.28 8.10 -1.34
CA ARG A 115 14.63 8.82 -0.25
C ARG A 115 14.59 10.33 -0.50
N GLY A 116 13.56 10.98 0.02
CA GLY A 116 13.41 12.44 -0.03
C GLY A 116 13.97 13.08 1.22
N ASN A 117 13.29 14.14 1.70
CA ASN A 117 13.55 14.69 3.02
C ASN A 117 13.26 13.67 4.14
N GLY A 118 12.28 12.79 3.90
CA GLY A 118 12.04 11.59 4.72
C GLY A 118 12.73 10.36 4.13
N ILE A 119 12.79 9.29 4.93
CA ILE A 119 13.31 7.98 4.53
C ILE A 119 12.45 7.31 3.45
N ASP A 120 11.14 7.58 3.44
CA ASP A 120 10.21 7.18 2.39
C ASP A 120 10.06 8.24 1.30
N CYS A 121 9.50 7.85 0.15
CA CYS A 121 9.20 8.77 -0.94
C CYS A 121 7.85 8.43 -1.57
N HIS A 122 7.00 9.44 -1.80
CA HIS A 122 5.74 9.28 -2.54
C HIS A 122 5.93 8.57 -3.89
N ARG A 123 7.06 8.85 -4.57
CA ARG A 123 7.39 8.25 -5.87
C ARG A 123 7.44 6.72 -5.85
N THR A 124 7.89 6.12 -4.74
CA THR A 124 7.93 4.66 -4.61
C THR A 124 6.53 4.08 -4.76
N TRP A 125 5.55 4.70 -4.13
CA TRP A 125 4.15 4.28 -4.17
C TRP A 125 3.50 4.63 -5.52
N GLU A 126 3.75 5.83 -6.05
CA GLU A 126 3.30 6.24 -7.39
C GLU A 126 3.77 5.26 -8.46
N ALA A 127 5.04 4.83 -8.41
CA ALA A 127 5.60 3.85 -9.32
C ALA A 127 4.83 2.52 -9.27
N LEU A 128 4.59 2.00 -8.07
CA LEU A 128 3.83 0.75 -7.88
C LEU A 128 2.40 0.86 -8.42
N TYR A 129 1.73 2.00 -8.22
CA TYR A 129 0.41 2.27 -8.81
C TYR A 129 0.42 2.36 -10.34
N LEU A 130 1.55 2.69 -10.94
CA LEU A 130 1.73 2.73 -12.40
C LEU A 130 2.31 1.42 -12.98
N ASP A 131 2.51 0.39 -12.14
CA ASP A 131 3.26 -0.85 -12.42
C ASP A 131 4.66 -0.63 -12.99
N ILE A 132 5.30 0.43 -12.50
CA ILE A 132 6.72 0.69 -12.68
C ILE A 132 7.44 0.12 -11.46
N ILE A 133 8.55 -0.59 -11.66
CA ILE A 133 9.33 -1.19 -10.58
C ILE A 133 10.20 -0.07 -9.94
N PRO A 134 9.94 0.34 -8.68
CA PRO A 134 10.79 1.33 -8.04
C PRO A 134 12.14 0.72 -7.66
N ILE A 135 13.20 1.49 -7.87
CA ILE A 135 14.55 1.22 -7.37
C ILE A 135 14.76 2.09 -6.13
N VAL A 136 14.94 1.47 -4.97
CA VAL A 136 15.09 2.13 -3.68
C VAL A 136 16.40 1.73 -3.01
N TRP A 137 16.84 2.54 -2.06
CA TRP A 137 18.04 2.25 -1.28
C TRP A 137 17.68 1.42 -0.06
N ASN A 138 18.55 0.47 0.26
CA ASN A 138 18.48 -0.34 1.46
C ASN A 138 18.33 0.56 2.69
N SER A 139 17.30 0.28 3.49
CA SER A 139 16.99 1.06 4.68
C SER A 139 16.13 0.28 5.67
N THR A 140 15.75 0.91 6.79
CA THR A 140 14.83 0.32 7.76
C THR A 140 13.43 0.05 7.20
N LEU A 141 13.11 0.59 6.02
CA LEU A 141 11.83 0.36 5.32
C LEU A 141 11.78 -0.96 4.54
N ASN A 142 12.86 -1.74 4.44
CA ASN A 142 12.85 -2.97 3.63
C ASN A 142 11.72 -3.95 4.02
N SER A 143 11.38 -4.04 5.31
CA SER A 143 10.29 -4.88 5.79
C SER A 143 8.93 -4.47 5.23
N LEU A 144 8.73 -3.17 4.98
CA LEU A 144 7.53 -2.62 4.36
C LEU A 144 7.42 -3.06 2.90
N TYR A 145 8.55 -3.21 2.22
CA TYR A 145 8.65 -3.59 0.80
C TYR A 145 8.55 -5.09 0.55
N LYS A 146 8.53 -5.92 1.61
CA LYS A 146 8.40 -7.38 1.48
C LYS A 146 7.20 -7.74 0.61
N ASN A 147 7.39 -8.68 -0.32
CA ASN A 147 6.35 -9.15 -1.25
C ASN A 147 5.76 -8.04 -2.14
N LEU A 148 6.49 -6.97 -2.42
CA LEU A 148 6.17 -5.99 -3.47
C LEU A 148 7.26 -6.03 -4.56
N PRO A 149 6.94 -5.69 -5.82
CA PRO A 149 7.90 -5.69 -6.91
C PRO A 149 8.80 -4.45 -6.82
N ILE A 150 9.79 -4.49 -5.93
CA ILE A 150 10.72 -3.39 -5.64
C ILE A 150 12.15 -3.92 -5.74
N VAL A 151 13.03 -3.16 -6.38
CA VAL A 151 14.46 -3.44 -6.41
C VAL A 151 15.14 -2.62 -5.32
N ILE A 152 15.81 -3.30 -4.39
CA ILE A 152 16.53 -2.68 -3.28
C ILE A 152 18.03 -2.77 -3.58
N ILE A 153 18.71 -1.63 -3.58
CA ILE A 153 20.15 -1.52 -3.86
C ILE A 153 20.87 -0.89 -2.67
N ASN A 154 22.19 -1.09 -2.57
CA ASN A 154 23.02 -0.37 -1.60
C ASN A 154 23.58 0.92 -2.21
N ASN A 155 23.97 0.88 -3.49
CA ASN A 155 24.54 2.03 -4.20
C ASN A 155 24.03 2.09 -5.66
N HIS A 156 23.88 3.30 -6.23
CA HIS A 156 23.52 3.44 -7.65
C HIS A 156 24.61 2.94 -8.59
N THR A 157 25.85 2.78 -8.12
CA THR A 157 26.92 2.13 -8.89
C THR A 157 26.62 0.66 -9.20
N ASP A 158 25.75 0.03 -8.42
CA ASP A 158 25.33 -1.36 -8.64
C ASP A 158 24.39 -1.48 -9.85
N LEU A 159 23.86 -0.35 -10.32
CA LEU A 159 22.94 -0.31 -11.47
C LEU A 159 23.73 -0.45 -12.77
N THR A 160 23.50 -1.58 -13.43
CA THR A 160 23.97 -1.85 -14.79
C THR A 160 22.79 -2.28 -15.65
N GLU A 161 22.93 -2.17 -16.97
CA GLU A 161 21.89 -2.60 -17.89
C GLU A 161 21.56 -4.10 -17.71
N SER A 162 22.57 -4.95 -17.58
CA SER A 162 22.40 -6.39 -17.35
C SER A 162 21.68 -6.66 -16.03
N PHE A 163 22.09 -6.02 -14.94
CA PHE A 163 21.43 -6.15 -13.64
C PHE A 163 19.93 -5.80 -13.72
N LEU A 164 19.57 -4.70 -14.39
CA LEU A 164 18.17 -4.32 -14.56
C LEU A 164 17.38 -5.30 -15.41
N ARG A 165 17.99 -5.87 -16.45
CA ARG A 165 17.36 -6.90 -17.30
C ARG A 165 17.10 -8.18 -16.50
N ASP A 166 18.06 -8.61 -15.69
CA ASP A 166 17.93 -9.79 -14.83
C ASP A 166 16.79 -9.58 -13.81
N GLN A 167 16.76 -8.43 -13.13
CA GLN A 167 15.68 -8.10 -12.20
C GLN A 167 14.31 -8.06 -12.91
N LEU A 168 14.23 -7.52 -14.12
CA LEU A 168 12.99 -7.45 -14.89
C LEU A 168 12.47 -8.85 -15.24
N GLN A 169 13.38 -9.75 -15.66
CA GLN A 169 13.07 -11.13 -15.96
C GLN A 169 12.58 -11.90 -14.72
N GLU A 170 13.26 -11.75 -13.58
CA GLU A 170 12.87 -12.38 -12.32
C GLU A 170 11.46 -11.95 -11.88
N ILE A 171 11.20 -10.65 -11.87
CA ILE A 171 9.90 -10.08 -11.51
C ILE A 171 8.80 -10.57 -12.47
N ALA A 172 9.08 -10.61 -13.78
CA ALA A 172 8.13 -11.08 -14.78
C ALA A 172 7.80 -12.57 -14.63
N MET A 173 8.80 -13.42 -14.36
CA MET A 173 8.61 -14.85 -14.09
C MET A 173 7.76 -15.04 -12.82
N LYS A 174 8.06 -14.31 -11.75
CA LYS A 174 7.30 -14.36 -10.49
C LYS A 174 5.84 -13.94 -10.69
N LYS A 175 5.58 -12.88 -11.48
CA LYS A 175 4.21 -12.46 -11.88
C LYS A 175 3.48 -13.56 -12.66
N LYS A 176 4.14 -14.20 -13.64
CA LYS A 176 3.55 -15.28 -14.47
C LYS A 176 3.23 -16.54 -13.66
N ALA A 177 4.08 -16.90 -12.69
CA ALA A 177 3.84 -18.03 -11.81
C ALA A 177 2.57 -17.84 -10.96
N GLN A 178 2.33 -16.61 -10.47
CA GLN A 178 1.15 -16.25 -9.68
C GLN A 178 -0.15 -16.28 -10.49
N SER A 179 -0.13 -15.89 -11.77
CA SER A 179 -1.35 -15.94 -12.61
C SER A 179 -1.84 -17.37 -12.87
N ASN A 180 -0.93 -18.34 -12.80
CA ASN A 180 -1.23 -19.75 -13.08
C ASN A 180 -1.57 -20.56 -11.82
N SER A 181 -1.37 -20.01 -10.63
CA SER A 181 -1.58 -20.71 -9.35
C SER A 181 -2.51 -19.92 -8.43
N SER A 182 -3.70 -20.44 -8.16
CA SER A 182 -4.73 -19.77 -7.34
C SER A 182 -4.44 -19.74 -5.83
N SER A 183 -3.28 -20.22 -5.36
CA SER A 183 -3.02 -20.44 -3.93
C SER A 183 -1.55 -20.39 -3.50
N SER A 184 -0.72 -19.51 -4.08
CA SER A 184 0.66 -19.33 -3.60
C SER A 184 0.79 -18.12 -2.68
N SER A 185 1.17 -18.34 -1.42
CA SER A 185 1.57 -17.29 -0.45
C SER A 185 2.85 -16.55 -0.83
N ASP A 186 3.58 -17.04 -1.83
CA ASP A 186 4.85 -16.50 -2.32
C ASP A 186 4.67 -15.42 -3.42
N GLY A 187 3.43 -14.92 -3.57
CA GLY A 187 3.06 -13.94 -4.57
C GLY A 187 3.41 -12.49 -4.24
N TYR A 188 3.28 -11.57 -5.21
CA TYR A 188 3.31 -10.13 -4.95
C TYR A 188 1.97 -9.70 -4.36
N GLN A 189 2.03 -9.04 -3.22
CA GLN A 189 0.89 -8.65 -2.40
C GLN A 189 0.38 -7.26 -2.79
N TYR A 190 -0.10 -7.12 -4.03
CA TYR A 190 -0.62 -5.85 -4.55
C TYR A 190 -1.84 -5.32 -3.79
N GLU A 191 -2.58 -6.17 -3.08
CA GLU A 191 -3.66 -5.76 -2.19
C GLU A 191 -3.19 -4.78 -1.11
N ARG A 192 -1.91 -4.85 -0.72
CA ARG A 192 -1.30 -3.93 0.27
C ARG A 192 -1.17 -2.51 -0.24
N LEU A 193 -1.36 -2.26 -1.53
CA LEU A 193 -1.45 -0.90 -2.04
C LEU A 193 -2.82 -0.30 -1.75
N ARG A 194 -3.84 -1.11 -1.51
CA ARG A 194 -5.22 -0.66 -1.45
C ARG A 194 -5.64 -0.22 -0.05
N ASN A 195 -6.41 0.86 0.03
CA ASN A 195 -6.96 1.37 1.29
C ASN A 195 -7.77 0.31 2.05
N ALA A 196 -8.49 -0.56 1.33
CA ALA A 196 -9.28 -1.62 1.94
C ALA A 196 -8.42 -2.58 2.77
N PHE A 197 -7.22 -2.96 2.30
CA PHE A 197 -6.30 -3.81 3.04
C PHE A 197 -5.92 -3.17 4.39
N TRP A 198 -5.48 -1.91 4.36
CA TRP A 198 -5.05 -1.20 5.57
C TRP A 198 -6.21 -0.98 6.53
N ARG A 199 -7.39 -0.62 6.04
CA ARG A 199 -8.59 -0.47 6.86
C ARG A 199 -8.94 -1.79 7.56
N ARG A 200 -8.94 -2.92 6.85
CA ARG A 200 -9.13 -4.26 7.45
C ARG A 200 -8.09 -4.55 8.51
N MET A 201 -6.82 -4.31 8.21
CA MET A 201 -5.73 -4.58 9.14
C MET A 201 -5.86 -3.73 10.41
N ILE A 202 -6.07 -2.41 10.28
CA ILE A 202 -6.26 -1.50 11.41
C ILE A 202 -7.47 -1.92 12.24
N LEU A 203 -8.62 -2.18 11.62
CA LEU A 203 -9.83 -2.58 12.33
C LEU A 203 -9.65 -3.92 13.06
N SER A 204 -8.98 -4.91 12.45
CA SER A 204 -8.70 -6.20 13.08
C SER A 204 -7.74 -6.12 14.27
N LYS A 205 -6.84 -5.12 14.28
CA LYS A 205 -5.93 -4.85 15.40
C LYS A 205 -6.50 -3.84 16.40
N SER A 206 -7.55 -3.11 16.03
CA SER A 206 -8.25 -2.20 16.93
C SER A 206 -9.08 -2.97 17.95
N ARG A 207 -9.28 -2.39 19.15
CA ARG A 207 -10.14 -2.94 20.22
C ARG A 207 -11.59 -3.21 19.79
N TYR A 208 -12.00 -2.78 18.59
CA TYR A 208 -13.30 -3.09 18.00
C TYR A 208 -13.47 -4.60 17.75
N ALA A 209 -12.41 -5.31 17.38
CA ALA A 209 -12.44 -6.77 17.22
C ALA A 209 -12.63 -7.49 18.57
N THR A 210 -12.00 -7.00 19.63
CA THR A 210 -12.08 -7.56 20.99
C THR A 210 -13.51 -7.48 21.55
N LYS A 211 -14.26 -6.42 21.23
CA LYS A 211 -15.63 -6.22 21.70
C LYS A 211 -16.66 -7.17 21.03
N ILE A 212 -16.42 -7.58 19.79
CA ILE A 212 -17.29 -8.54 19.07
C ILE A 212 -17.10 -9.97 19.59
N LEU A 213 -15.89 -10.34 20.01
CA LEU A 213 -15.61 -11.62 20.68
C LEU A 213 -16.16 -11.68 22.12
N ASP A 214 -16.28 -10.55 22.81
CA ASP A 214 -16.84 -10.48 24.16
C ASP A 214 -18.39 -10.59 24.17
N LEU A 215 -19.05 -10.10 23.10
CA LEU A 215 -20.51 -10.22 22.95
C LEU A 215 -20.99 -11.63 22.60
N THR A 216 -20.14 -12.50 22.05
CA THR A 216 -20.45 -13.93 21.87
C THR A 216 -20.15 -14.76 23.12
N HIS A 217 -19.34 -14.25 24.05
CA HIS A 217 -19.05 -14.88 25.34
C HIS A 217 -20.00 -14.44 26.47
N GLN A 218 -20.77 -13.36 26.29
CA GLN A 218 -21.82 -12.94 27.23
C GLN A 218 -23.13 -13.75 27.15
N ARG A 219 -23.21 -14.81 26.34
CA ARG A 219 -24.35 -15.75 26.33
C ARG A 219 -24.06 -17.13 26.93
N ARG A 220 -22.99 -17.27 27.73
CA ARG A 220 -22.65 -18.56 28.38
C ARG A 220 -22.48 -18.54 29.90
N CYS A 221 -22.66 -17.40 30.57
CA CYS A 221 -22.77 -17.37 32.03
C CYS A 221 -24.08 -16.70 32.42
N TRP A 222 -24.77 -17.27 33.43
CA TRP A 222 -26.12 -16.93 33.93
C TRP A 222 -27.30 -17.65 33.27
N ARG A 223 -27.24 -18.99 33.25
CA ARG A 223 -28.37 -19.78 33.77
C ARG A 223 -28.18 -19.93 35.29
N ALA A 224 -28.40 -18.85 36.04
CA ALA A 224 -28.77 -19.01 37.44
C ALA A 224 -30.26 -19.36 37.44
N LYS A 225 -30.58 -20.61 37.77
CA LYS A 225 -31.96 -20.98 38.07
C LYS A 225 -32.38 -20.18 39.31
N SER A 226 -33.30 -19.24 39.11
CA SER A 226 -34.08 -18.63 40.17
C SER A 226 -34.98 -19.69 40.81
N SER A 227 -34.60 -20.17 41.99
CA SER A 227 -35.52 -20.84 42.92
C SER A 227 -34.98 -20.68 44.32
N TRP A 228 -35.46 -19.69 45.07
CA TRP A 228 -35.58 -19.65 46.54
C TRP A 228 -36.36 -18.37 46.88
N LEU A 229 -37.68 -18.44 46.67
CA LEU A 229 -38.65 -17.71 47.47
C LEU A 229 -38.95 -18.59 48.70
N GLU A 230 -39.27 -17.94 49.83
CA GLU A 230 -39.46 -18.52 51.18
C GLU A 230 -38.10 -18.82 51.84
N TRP A 231 -37.67 -18.17 52.93
CA TRP A 231 -38.30 -18.07 54.24
C TRP A 231 -37.85 -16.78 54.96
N ALA A 232 -38.74 -15.79 55.06
CA ALA A 232 -38.59 -14.68 56.01
C ALA A 232 -39.69 -14.81 57.08
N ARG A 233 -39.49 -15.72 58.03
CA ARG A 233 -40.23 -15.75 59.30
C ARG A 233 -39.28 -16.18 60.41
N TYR A 234 -39.36 -15.45 61.53
CA TYR A 234 -38.71 -15.66 62.83
C TYR A 234 -37.29 -15.10 63.02
N VAL A 235 -37.24 -13.86 63.51
CA VAL A 235 -36.24 -13.44 64.49
C VAL A 235 -36.99 -12.86 65.69
N PRO A 236 -37.01 -13.52 66.87
CA PRO A 236 -37.46 -12.88 68.10
C PRO A 236 -36.35 -11.98 68.66
N PHE A 237 -36.81 -10.81 69.12
CA PHE A 237 -36.15 -9.94 70.08
C PHE A 237 -35.38 -10.71 71.17
N LEU A 238 -34.15 -10.29 71.46
CA LEU A 238 -33.57 -10.38 72.81
C LEU A 238 -32.61 -9.20 73.02
N LYS A 239 -33.06 -8.26 73.86
CA LYS A 239 -32.22 -7.34 74.64
C LYS A 239 -31.42 -8.16 75.65
N TYR A 240 -30.23 -7.72 76.04
CA TYR A 240 -29.70 -7.71 77.43
C TYR A 240 -28.36 -6.93 77.41
N THR A 241 -28.38 -5.72 77.97
CA THR A 241 -27.58 -5.20 79.12
C THR A 241 -26.15 -4.82 78.79
#